data_AF-A0A0C3MIT1-F1
#
_entry.id   AF-A0A0C3MIT1-F1
#
_cell.length_a   1.000
_cell.length_b   1.000
_cell.length_c   1.000
_cell.angle_alpha   90.00
_cell.angle_beta   90.00
_cell.angle_gamma   90.00
#
_symmetry.space_group_name_H-M   'P 1'
#
loop_
_entity.id
_entity.type
_entity.pdbx_description
1 polymer ?
#
loop_
_entity_poly.entity_id
_entity_poly.type
_entity_poly.pdbx_seq_one_letter_code
_entity_poly.pdbx_strand_id
1 'polypeptide(L)'
;IMRVSSTTVLEFNRPGRDTVRIPSKKQYLYGITILDVHHMPTGCGTWPVFRTNLHDNTNGGEVEIIEGINDGGPNASVLHTSSDHACTQSDSNMDNRSILVSEKCAFAVGDGCRVNHDADISYGPQLDAVGEGCYGIEHTSQFANFFLGARDDENVPEEVKDTATMKESQKVNPDAWRQPRANFVSSNTYDVDAAIKPQNIVINLVFRGDWAGN
;
A
#
# COMPACT_ATOMS: atom_id res chain seq x y z
N ILE A 1 -1.84 16.70 -7.98
CA ILE A 1 -1.54 15.90 -9.19
C ILE A 1 -0.05 15.59 -9.22
N MET A 2 0.32 14.32 -9.16
CA MET A 2 1.69 13.83 -9.38
C MET A 2 1.68 13.03 -10.68
N ARG A 3 2.58 13.36 -11.61
CA ARG A 3 2.64 12.70 -12.93
C ARG A 3 4.06 12.74 -13.48
N VAL A 4 4.33 11.87 -14.45
CA VAL A 4 5.60 11.82 -15.18
C VAL A 4 5.43 12.37 -16.60
N SER A 5 6.54 12.62 -17.29
CA SER A 5 6.48 13.00 -18.70
C SER A 5 5.90 11.85 -19.53
N SER A 6 4.84 12.12 -20.29
CA SER A 6 4.26 11.19 -21.29
C SER A 6 4.66 11.53 -22.74
N THR A 7 5.41 12.62 -22.94
CA THR A 7 5.76 13.12 -24.28
C THR A 7 7.25 13.03 -24.60
N THR A 8 8.11 12.94 -23.57
CA THR A 8 9.56 12.83 -23.78
C THR A 8 9.90 11.43 -24.32
N VAL A 9 10.56 11.39 -25.48
CA VAL A 9 11.21 10.20 -26.02
C VAL A 9 12.55 10.02 -25.32
N LEU A 10 12.80 8.81 -24.79
CA LEU A 10 14.02 8.52 -24.07
C LEU A 10 15.16 8.19 -25.05
N GLU A 11 16.34 8.76 -24.79
CA GLU A 11 17.57 8.36 -25.46
C GLU A 11 18.15 7.12 -24.78
N PHE A 12 18.77 6.23 -25.56
CA PHE A 12 19.28 4.94 -25.08
C PHE A 12 20.28 5.05 -23.92
N ASN A 13 20.99 6.17 -23.79
CA ASN A 13 22.02 6.41 -22.78
C ASN A 13 21.51 7.17 -21.54
N ARG A 14 20.19 7.36 -21.39
CA ARG A 14 19.59 8.00 -20.20
C ARG A 14 19.29 6.96 -19.11
N PRO A 15 19.34 7.33 -17.82
CA PRO A 15 18.99 6.43 -16.71
C PRO A 15 17.54 5.90 -16.76
N GLY A 16 16.63 6.60 -17.44
CA GLY A 16 15.23 6.21 -17.55
C GLY A 16 14.32 7.42 -17.78
N ARG A 17 13.00 7.19 -17.64
CA ARG A 17 12.00 8.28 -17.64
C ARG A 17 12.08 9.04 -16.32
N ASP A 18 12.08 10.37 -16.41
CA ASP A 18 12.00 11.23 -15.22
C ASP A 18 10.78 10.87 -14.39
N THR A 19 11.00 10.69 -13.08
CA THR A 19 9.96 10.28 -12.16
C THR A 19 10.03 11.01 -10.82
N VAL A 20 9.03 10.78 -9.98
CA VAL A 20 8.90 11.36 -8.64
C VAL A 20 8.85 10.27 -7.58
N ARG A 21 9.52 10.53 -6.47
CA ARG A 21 9.42 9.82 -5.19
C ARG A 21 9.33 10.88 -4.11
N ILE A 22 8.22 10.92 -3.39
CA ILE A 22 7.93 11.99 -2.42
C ILE A 22 7.75 11.37 -1.04
N PRO A 23 8.79 11.38 -0.20
CA PRO A 23 8.65 11.03 1.21
C PRO A 23 8.11 12.20 2.03
N SER A 24 7.26 11.92 3.01
CA SER A 24 6.83 12.90 4.01
C SER A 24 8.01 13.33 4.89
N LYS A 25 8.02 14.59 5.32
CA LYS A 25 9.05 15.09 6.26
C LYS A 25 8.92 14.49 7.65
N LYS A 26 7.68 14.29 8.11
CA LYS A 26 7.38 13.69 9.40
C LYS A 26 7.35 12.17 9.28
N GLN A 27 7.64 11.53 10.40
CA GLN A 27 7.46 10.11 10.62
C GLN A 27 6.28 9.87 11.54
N TYR A 28 5.59 8.76 11.31
CA TYR A 28 4.45 8.31 12.09
C TYR A 28 4.72 6.88 12.52
N LEU A 29 4.63 6.62 13.83
CA LEU A 29 4.68 5.26 14.33
C LEU A 29 3.28 4.67 14.30
N TYR A 30 2.36 5.21 15.10
CA TYR A 30 0.97 4.76 15.13
C TYR A 30 0.01 5.76 14.50
N GLY A 31 -1.19 5.28 14.24
CA GLY A 31 -2.32 6.07 13.78
C GLY A 31 -2.93 5.47 12.52
N ILE A 32 -3.78 6.27 11.88
CA ILE A 32 -4.39 5.92 10.61
C ILE A 32 -3.89 6.83 9.51
N THR A 33 -3.44 6.22 8.41
CA THR A 33 -3.06 6.92 7.19
C THR A 33 -4.03 6.53 6.09
N ILE A 34 -4.59 7.52 5.40
CA ILE A 34 -5.55 7.33 4.32
C ILE A 34 -5.09 8.13 3.11
N LEU A 35 -5.08 7.49 1.95
CA LEU A 35 -4.93 8.10 0.64
C LEU A 35 -6.25 7.98 -0.11
N ASP A 36 -6.82 9.14 -0.39
CA ASP A 36 -7.93 9.30 -1.31
C ASP A 36 -7.38 9.44 -2.73
N VAL A 37 -7.55 8.38 -3.52
CA VAL A 37 -7.05 8.30 -4.89
C VAL A 37 -8.14 8.77 -5.82
N HIS A 38 -7.84 9.78 -6.64
CA HIS A 38 -8.71 10.27 -7.71
C HIS A 38 -8.20 9.91 -9.12
N HIS A 39 -7.02 9.29 -9.23
CA HIS A 39 -6.50 8.71 -10.47
C HIS A 39 -5.23 7.92 -10.18
N MET A 40 -5.09 6.70 -10.72
CA MET A 40 -3.88 5.90 -10.64
C MET A 40 -2.96 6.10 -11.85
N PRO A 41 -1.63 5.93 -11.72
CA PRO A 41 -0.77 5.81 -12.89
C PRO A 41 -1.12 4.57 -13.73
N THR A 42 -1.11 4.71 -15.06
CA THR A 42 -1.45 3.66 -16.02
C THR A 42 -0.41 3.54 -17.15
N GLY A 43 -0.34 2.35 -17.75
CA GLY A 43 0.43 2.02 -18.95
C GLY A 43 1.47 0.92 -18.73
N CYS A 44 1.84 0.24 -19.83
CA CYS A 44 2.92 -0.75 -19.78
C CYS A 44 4.24 -0.15 -19.27
N GLY A 45 4.86 -0.87 -18.35
CA GLY A 45 6.11 -0.54 -17.68
C GLY A 45 5.96 0.35 -16.46
N THR A 46 4.76 0.75 -16.02
CA THR A 46 4.58 1.50 -14.76
C THR A 46 4.67 0.61 -13.53
N TRP A 47 5.09 1.17 -12.41
CA TRP A 47 5.05 0.55 -11.09
C TRP A 47 4.77 1.64 -10.04
N PRO A 48 3.51 2.06 -9.88
CA PRO A 48 3.10 2.98 -8.83
C PRO A 48 3.11 2.29 -7.47
N VAL A 49 3.59 3.01 -6.46
CA VAL A 49 3.58 2.55 -5.08
C VAL A 49 3.14 3.68 -4.15
N PHE A 50 2.17 3.38 -3.30
CA PHE A 50 1.88 4.13 -2.08
C PHE A 50 2.24 3.25 -0.89
N ARG A 51 3.23 3.68 -0.11
CA ARG A 51 3.78 2.89 0.99
C ARG A 51 4.20 3.75 2.16
N THR A 52 4.57 3.09 3.24
CA THR A 52 5.31 3.70 4.34
C THR A 52 6.58 2.90 4.63
N ASN A 53 7.72 3.58 4.83
CA ASN A 53 9.01 2.95 5.13
C ASN A 53 9.84 3.83 6.12
N LEU A 54 10.89 3.29 6.73
CA LEU A 54 11.83 4.08 7.53
C LEU A 54 12.88 4.76 6.63
N HIS A 55 12.65 5.96 6.11
CA HIS A 55 13.63 6.67 5.26
C HIS A 55 14.24 5.80 4.14
N ASP A 56 13.42 5.00 3.45
CA ASP A 56 13.89 4.07 2.42
C ASP A 56 14.79 2.92 2.93
N ASN A 57 14.80 2.70 4.24
CA ASN A 57 15.44 1.58 4.90
C ASN A 57 14.41 0.51 5.27
N THR A 58 14.56 -0.64 4.62
CA THR A 58 13.74 -1.83 4.78
C THR A 58 13.89 -2.51 6.14
N ASN A 59 14.96 -2.21 6.89
CA ASN A 59 15.17 -2.77 8.23
C ASN A 59 14.17 -2.25 9.26
N GLY A 60 13.52 -1.11 8.97
CA GLY A 60 12.47 -0.54 9.83
C GLY A 60 11.07 -1.05 9.50
N GLY A 61 10.95 -2.08 8.67
CA GLY A 61 9.68 -2.45 8.05
C GLY A 61 9.38 -1.58 6.82
N GLU A 62 8.71 -2.18 5.85
CA GLU A 62 8.16 -1.51 4.69
C GLU A 62 6.74 -2.01 4.44
N VAL A 63 5.79 -1.07 4.36
CA VAL A 63 4.35 -1.32 4.31
C VAL A 63 3.83 -0.75 2.99
N GLU A 64 3.60 -1.61 2.02
CA GLU A 64 3.08 -1.25 0.70
C GLU A 64 1.55 -1.36 0.73
N ILE A 65 0.88 -0.21 0.65
CA ILE A 65 -0.57 -0.08 0.80
C ILE A 65 -1.24 -0.19 -0.57
N ILE A 66 -0.67 0.52 -1.57
CA ILE A 66 -1.00 0.35 -2.98
C ILE A 66 0.26 -0.06 -3.71
N GLU A 67 0.21 -1.20 -4.37
CA GLU A 67 1.27 -1.64 -5.25
C GLU A 67 0.71 -2.51 -6.39
N GLY A 68 1.24 -2.28 -7.59
CA GLY A 68 0.99 -3.10 -8.76
C GLY A 68 1.93 -2.69 -9.89
N ILE A 69 1.88 -3.44 -10.98
CA ILE A 69 2.73 -3.19 -12.14
C ILE A 69 1.91 -3.14 -13.42
N ASN A 70 2.37 -2.33 -14.37
CA ASN A 70 1.67 -2.04 -15.61
C ASN A 70 0.22 -1.60 -15.30
N ASP A 71 -0.71 -2.01 -16.18
CA ASP A 71 -2.15 -1.97 -15.97
C ASP A 71 -2.69 -3.26 -15.31
N GLY A 72 -1.79 -4.12 -14.82
CA GLY A 72 -2.11 -5.43 -14.25
C GLY A 72 -2.42 -5.32 -12.77
N GLY A 73 -3.71 -5.18 -12.45
CA GLY A 73 -4.22 -5.47 -11.11
C GLY A 73 -4.21 -6.97 -10.79
N PRO A 74 -4.72 -7.36 -9.60
CA PRO A 74 -5.29 -6.50 -8.57
C PRO A 74 -4.22 -5.77 -7.74
N ASN A 75 -4.65 -4.87 -6.84
CA ASN A 75 -3.76 -4.26 -5.85
C ASN A 75 -3.10 -5.34 -4.98
N ALA A 76 -1.83 -5.11 -4.64
CA ALA A 76 -1.11 -5.88 -3.63
C ALA A 76 -0.91 -5.02 -2.37
N SER A 77 -1.27 -5.59 -1.22
CA SER A 77 -0.85 -5.08 0.08
C SER A 77 0.26 -5.96 0.60
N VAL A 78 1.40 -5.35 0.92
CA VAL A 78 2.60 -6.11 1.29
C VAL A 78 3.22 -5.54 2.56
N LEU A 79 3.57 -6.43 3.48
CA LEU A 79 4.51 -6.10 4.54
C LEU A 79 5.83 -6.80 4.28
N HIS A 80 6.88 -6.01 4.27
CA HIS A 80 8.22 -6.52 4.36
C HIS A 80 8.86 -6.17 5.71
N THR A 81 9.50 -7.15 6.34
CA THR A 81 10.23 -6.97 7.61
C THR A 81 11.71 -7.31 7.46
N SER A 82 12.53 -6.87 8.41
CA SER A 82 13.91 -7.33 8.53
C SER A 82 13.96 -8.80 8.94
N SER A 83 15.06 -9.50 8.64
CA SER A 83 15.28 -10.88 9.10
C SER A 83 15.22 -11.04 10.63
N ASP A 84 15.62 -10.02 11.39
CA ASP A 84 15.57 -10.02 12.87
C ASP A 84 14.14 -9.93 13.44
N HIS A 85 13.19 -9.56 12.58
CA HIS A 85 11.76 -9.44 12.87
C HIS A 85 10.94 -10.25 11.84
N ALA A 86 11.49 -11.39 11.41
CA ALA A 86 10.81 -12.28 10.49
C ALA A 86 9.51 -12.81 11.10
N CYS A 87 8.45 -12.84 10.30
CA CYS A 87 7.16 -13.36 10.73
C CYS A 87 6.39 -14.00 9.58
N THR A 88 5.32 -14.69 9.97
CA THR A 88 4.39 -15.33 9.05
C THR A 88 3.00 -14.74 9.25
N GLN A 89 2.37 -14.27 8.18
CA GLN A 89 0.99 -13.80 8.16
C GLN A 89 0.02 -14.98 7.92
N SER A 90 -1.20 -14.87 8.44
CA SER A 90 -2.33 -15.76 8.11
C SER A 90 -3.53 -14.94 7.65
N ASP A 91 -4.43 -15.56 6.89
CA ASP A 91 -5.66 -14.96 6.36
C ASP A 91 -6.83 -14.93 7.36
N SER A 92 -6.66 -15.48 8.56
CA SER A 92 -7.73 -15.73 9.54
C SER A 92 -8.59 -14.53 9.96
N ASN A 93 -8.09 -13.30 9.81
CA ASN A 93 -8.84 -12.08 10.14
C ASN A 93 -8.97 -11.11 8.94
N MET A 94 -8.76 -11.60 7.73
CA MET A 94 -9.01 -10.84 6.50
C MET A 94 -10.45 -11.02 6.05
N ASP A 95 -10.97 -10.08 5.26
CA ASP A 95 -12.24 -10.26 4.58
C ASP A 95 -12.15 -11.39 3.52
N ASN A 96 -13.31 -11.88 3.06
CA ASN A 96 -13.39 -12.96 2.07
C ASN A 96 -12.95 -12.57 0.65
N ARG A 97 -12.47 -11.35 0.48
CA ARG A 97 -12.05 -10.73 -0.77
C ARG A 97 -10.53 -10.50 -0.79
N SER A 98 -9.83 -11.21 0.08
CA SER A 98 -8.40 -11.12 0.29
C SER A 98 -7.77 -12.46 -0.10
N ILE A 99 -6.73 -12.41 -0.94
CA ILE A 99 -6.03 -13.58 -1.45
C ILE A 99 -4.61 -13.55 -0.91
N LEU A 100 -4.31 -14.37 0.09
CA LEU A 100 -2.96 -14.53 0.63
C LEU A 100 -2.06 -15.21 -0.40
N VAL A 101 -1.08 -14.46 -0.94
CA VAL A 101 -0.16 -14.93 -1.98
C VAL A 101 1.14 -15.42 -1.38
N SER A 102 1.65 -14.72 -0.37
CA SER A 102 2.86 -15.08 0.34
C SER A 102 2.69 -14.79 1.82
N GLU A 103 3.05 -15.76 2.65
CA GLU A 103 2.88 -15.67 4.10
C GLU A 103 4.14 -15.15 4.80
N LYS A 104 5.30 -15.04 4.14
CA LYS A 104 6.59 -14.79 4.82
C LYS A 104 7.05 -13.35 4.65
N CYS A 105 7.12 -12.59 5.74
CA CYS A 105 7.28 -11.14 5.63
C CYS A 105 8.74 -10.68 5.48
N ALA A 106 9.72 -11.51 5.84
CA ALA A 106 11.11 -11.08 5.80
C ALA A 106 11.58 -10.82 4.35
N PHE A 107 12.19 -9.66 4.09
CA PHE A 107 12.73 -9.27 2.77
C PHE A 107 13.63 -10.34 2.14
N ALA A 108 14.39 -11.08 2.96
CA ALA A 108 15.29 -12.12 2.50
C ALA A 108 14.58 -13.36 1.90
N VAL A 109 13.25 -13.46 2.03
CA VAL A 109 12.50 -14.69 1.76
C VAL A 109 11.52 -14.56 0.57
N GLY A 110 11.55 -13.46 -0.18
CA GLY A 110 10.79 -13.28 -1.43
C GLY A 110 9.85 -12.07 -1.41
N ASP A 111 8.62 -12.25 -1.91
CA ASP A 111 7.59 -11.22 -2.15
C ASP A 111 7.02 -10.54 -0.90
N GLY A 112 7.66 -10.68 0.26
CA GLY A 112 7.11 -10.25 1.54
C GLY A 112 5.82 -10.98 1.89
N CYS A 113 5.12 -10.49 2.90
CA CYS A 113 3.79 -10.98 3.22
C CYS A 113 2.79 -10.25 2.34
N ARG A 114 2.42 -10.90 1.24
CA ARG A 114 1.64 -10.30 0.16
C ARG A 114 0.22 -10.83 0.20
N VAL A 115 -0.71 -9.88 0.17
CA VAL A 115 -2.13 -10.12 0.00
C VAL A 115 -2.62 -9.38 -1.24
N ASN A 116 -3.13 -10.13 -2.20
CA ASN A 116 -3.80 -9.57 -3.37
C ASN A 116 -5.27 -9.35 -3.08
N HIS A 117 -5.83 -8.30 -3.67
CA HIS A 117 -7.24 -7.98 -3.57
C HIS A 117 -7.99 -8.80 -4.63
N ASP A 118 -9.16 -9.34 -4.32
CA ASP A 118 -9.86 -10.30 -5.18
C ASP A 118 -10.38 -9.75 -6.53
N ALA A 119 -10.29 -8.43 -6.76
CA ALA A 119 -10.89 -7.79 -7.91
C ALA A 119 -9.96 -6.80 -8.60
N ASP A 120 -9.98 -6.81 -9.94
CA ASP A 120 -9.22 -5.87 -10.78
C ASP A 120 -9.58 -4.41 -10.48
N ILE A 121 -10.81 -4.14 -10.04
CA ILE A 121 -11.28 -2.79 -9.68
C ILE A 121 -10.53 -2.16 -8.51
N SER A 122 -9.61 -2.90 -7.87
CA SER A 122 -8.77 -2.40 -6.78
C SER A 122 -7.51 -1.65 -7.26
N TYR A 123 -7.21 -1.63 -8.57
CA TYR A 123 -5.97 -1.03 -9.06
C TYR A 123 -6.08 -0.51 -10.50
N GLY A 124 -5.23 0.47 -10.84
CA GLY A 124 -4.96 0.87 -12.22
C GLY A 124 -6.21 1.36 -12.98
N PRO A 125 -6.31 1.06 -14.30
CA PRO A 125 -7.42 1.54 -15.13
C PRO A 125 -8.81 1.11 -14.64
N GLN A 126 -8.92 -0.06 -14.02
CA GLN A 126 -10.19 -0.60 -13.54
C GLN A 126 -10.66 0.14 -12.29
N LEU A 127 -9.75 0.53 -11.39
CA LEU A 127 -10.06 1.43 -10.28
C LEU A 127 -10.50 2.81 -10.80
N ASP A 128 -9.76 3.37 -11.76
CA ASP A 128 -10.10 4.66 -12.39
C ASP A 128 -11.50 4.62 -13.05
N ALA A 129 -11.90 3.48 -13.63
CA ALA A 129 -13.19 3.31 -14.28
C ALA A 129 -14.40 3.25 -13.33
N VAL A 130 -14.18 2.99 -12.03
CA VAL A 130 -15.26 2.82 -11.03
C VAL A 130 -15.36 3.97 -10.02
N GLY A 131 -14.77 5.13 -10.32
CA GLY A 131 -14.80 6.29 -9.40
C GLY A 131 -13.68 6.28 -8.36
N GLU A 132 -12.60 5.58 -8.69
CA GLU A 132 -11.35 5.53 -7.94
C GLU A 132 -11.53 4.92 -6.54
N GLY A 133 -10.71 5.27 -5.53
CA GLY A 133 -10.80 4.59 -4.25
C GLY A 133 -10.06 5.21 -3.09
N CYS A 134 -10.30 4.64 -1.91
CA CYS A 134 -9.71 5.08 -0.65
C CYS A 134 -8.89 3.95 -0.06
N TYR A 135 -7.62 4.25 0.23
CA TYR A 135 -6.65 3.25 0.66
C TYR A 135 -5.97 3.68 1.93
N GLY A 136 -5.93 2.82 2.93
CA GLY A 136 -5.31 3.18 4.19
C GLY A 136 -4.81 2.02 5.01
N ILE A 137 -4.05 2.41 6.01
CA ILE A 137 -3.54 1.53 7.06
C ILE A 137 -3.83 2.15 8.42
N GLU A 138 -4.38 1.34 9.32
CA GLU A 138 -4.33 1.59 10.75
C GLU A 138 -3.14 0.82 11.34
N HIS A 139 -2.26 1.51 12.03
CA HIS A 139 -1.12 0.92 12.70
C HIS A 139 -1.15 1.23 14.20
N THR A 140 -1.04 0.18 15.00
CA THR A 140 -0.97 0.21 16.46
C THR A 140 0.23 -0.63 16.94
N SER A 141 0.51 -0.63 18.23
CA SER A 141 1.54 -1.52 18.79
C SER A 141 1.17 -3.01 18.75
N GLN A 142 -0.05 -3.36 18.32
CA GLN A 142 -0.51 -4.74 18.28
C GLN A 142 -0.77 -5.22 16.85
N PHE A 143 -1.12 -4.33 15.92
CA PHE A 143 -1.45 -4.72 14.57
C PHE A 143 -1.25 -3.60 13.53
N ALA A 144 -1.14 -4.01 12.28
CA ALA A 144 -1.29 -3.18 11.09
C ALA A 144 -2.44 -3.73 10.23
N ASN A 145 -3.53 -2.97 10.11
CA ASN A 145 -4.73 -3.35 9.36
C ASN A 145 -4.86 -2.48 8.11
N PHE A 146 -5.04 -3.13 6.97
CA PHE A 146 -5.15 -2.50 5.67
C PHE A 146 -6.62 -2.45 5.26
N PHE A 147 -7.08 -1.26 4.93
CA PHE A 147 -8.47 -1.00 4.54
C PHE A 147 -8.48 -0.41 3.14
N LEU A 148 -9.07 -1.12 2.19
CA LEU A 148 -8.93 -0.79 0.79
C LEU A 148 -10.22 -1.15 0.04
N GLY A 149 -10.55 -0.30 -0.92
CA GLY A 149 -11.63 -0.56 -1.86
C GLY A 149 -11.82 0.60 -2.83
N ALA A 150 -12.54 0.30 -3.91
CA ALA A 150 -13.15 1.33 -4.74
C ALA A 150 -14.02 2.24 -3.86
N ARG A 151 -14.16 3.51 -4.21
CA ARG A 151 -14.77 4.54 -3.35
C ARG A 151 -16.16 4.15 -2.87
N ASP A 152 -16.96 3.52 -3.74
CA ASP A 152 -18.33 3.10 -3.45
C ASP A 152 -18.45 1.67 -2.91
N ASP A 153 -17.33 1.01 -2.61
CA ASP A 153 -17.29 -0.30 -1.96
C ASP A 153 -17.93 -0.22 -0.57
N GLU A 154 -18.75 -1.21 -0.23
CA GLU A 154 -19.45 -1.27 1.06
C GLU A 154 -18.51 -1.44 2.27
N ASN A 155 -17.26 -1.87 2.04
CA ASN A 155 -16.23 -1.96 3.06
C ASN A 155 -15.46 -0.64 3.24
N VAL A 156 -15.66 0.36 2.38
CA VAL A 156 -15.10 1.70 2.57
C VAL A 156 -16.09 2.54 3.40
N PRO A 157 -15.72 2.97 4.62
CA PRO A 157 -16.60 3.74 5.50
C PRO A 157 -16.92 5.12 4.93
N GLU A 158 -18.18 5.56 5.06
CA GLU A 158 -18.63 6.88 4.59
C GLU A 158 -17.78 8.04 5.11
N GLU A 159 -17.24 7.92 6.32
CA GLU A 159 -16.40 8.94 6.93
C GLU A 159 -15.06 9.17 6.21
N VAL A 160 -14.63 8.24 5.35
CA VAL A 160 -13.36 8.30 4.59
C VAL A 160 -13.53 8.29 3.07
N LYS A 161 -14.76 8.15 2.55
CA LYS A 161 -15.03 8.09 1.10
C LYS A 161 -14.74 9.38 0.34
N ASP A 162 -14.74 10.52 1.02
CA ASP A 162 -14.38 11.81 0.43
C ASP A 162 -13.56 12.62 1.44
N THR A 163 -12.25 12.55 1.30
CA THR A 163 -11.33 13.27 2.19
C THR A 163 -11.41 14.79 2.01
N ALA A 164 -11.96 15.31 0.91
CA ALA A 164 -12.18 16.74 0.75
C ALA A 164 -13.27 17.27 1.70
N THR A 165 -14.15 16.39 2.18
CA THR A 165 -15.20 16.74 3.17
C THR A 165 -14.76 16.52 4.61
N MET A 166 -13.62 15.85 4.83
CA MET A 166 -13.09 15.60 6.17
C MET A 166 -12.70 16.91 6.85
N LYS A 167 -13.17 17.07 8.09
CA LYS A 167 -12.77 18.19 8.96
C LYS A 167 -11.65 17.75 9.88
N GLU A 168 -10.76 18.67 10.25
CA GLU A 168 -9.70 18.40 11.22
C GLU A 168 -10.24 17.91 12.59
N SER A 169 -11.47 18.33 12.95
CA SER A 169 -12.16 17.88 14.15
C SER A 169 -12.93 16.57 13.99
N GLN A 170 -13.02 16.02 12.78
CA GLN A 170 -13.74 14.78 12.51
C GLN A 170 -12.95 13.61 13.09
N LYS A 171 -13.64 12.78 13.88
CA LYS A 171 -13.06 11.54 14.38
C LYS A 171 -13.32 10.45 13.37
N VAL A 172 -12.27 9.71 13.03
CA VAL A 172 -12.34 8.46 12.28
C VAL A 172 -12.36 7.32 13.31
N ASN A 173 -13.19 6.29 13.10
CA ASN A 173 -13.34 5.18 14.04
C ASN A 173 -13.13 3.82 13.35
N PRO A 174 -11.87 3.36 13.21
CA PRO A 174 -11.55 2.08 12.58
C PRO A 174 -12.17 0.85 13.25
N ASP A 175 -12.47 0.92 14.55
CA ASP A 175 -13.14 -0.17 15.29
C ASP A 175 -14.54 -0.48 14.73
N ALA A 176 -15.18 0.48 14.06
CA ALA A 176 -16.48 0.30 13.43
C ALA A 176 -16.38 -0.15 11.96
N TRP A 177 -15.17 -0.28 11.42
CA TRP A 177 -14.96 -0.70 10.04
C TRP A 177 -15.10 -2.21 9.92
N ARG A 178 -15.32 -2.68 8.69
CA ARG A 178 -15.40 -4.13 8.41
C ARG A 178 -14.01 -4.76 8.50
N GLN A 179 -13.95 -6.09 8.38
CA GLN A 179 -12.69 -6.82 8.39
C GLN A 179 -11.71 -6.22 7.35
N PRO A 180 -10.43 -6.10 7.72
CA PRO A 180 -9.41 -5.54 6.83
C PRO A 180 -9.15 -6.48 5.64
N ARG A 181 -8.62 -5.91 4.57
CA ARG A 181 -8.17 -6.64 3.37
C ARG A 181 -6.83 -7.34 3.57
N ALA A 182 -6.02 -6.82 4.47
CA ALA A 182 -4.81 -7.48 4.93
C ALA A 182 -4.59 -7.09 6.39
N ASN A 183 -4.14 -8.02 7.22
CA ASN A 183 -3.90 -7.77 8.62
C ASN A 183 -2.57 -8.39 9.07
N PHE A 184 -1.82 -7.64 9.85
CA PHE A 184 -0.59 -8.09 10.49
C PHE A 184 -0.78 -7.93 11.98
N VAL A 185 -0.72 -9.02 12.73
CA VAL A 185 -1.10 -9.01 14.14
C VAL A 185 0.01 -9.62 14.95
N SER A 186 0.34 -8.97 16.06
CA SER A 186 1.31 -9.48 17.02
C SER A 186 0.83 -10.81 17.59
N SER A 187 1.79 -11.68 17.89
CA SER A 187 1.57 -13.00 18.46
C SER A 187 2.59 -13.26 19.56
N ASN A 188 2.56 -14.45 20.14
CA ASN A 188 3.61 -14.89 21.07
C ASN A 188 4.99 -15.08 20.39
N THR A 189 5.05 -15.13 19.06
CA THR A 189 6.27 -15.32 18.28
C THR A 189 6.65 -14.13 17.42
N TYR A 190 5.83 -13.08 17.40
CA TYR A 190 6.02 -11.90 16.56
C TYR A 190 5.50 -10.63 17.23
N ASP A 191 6.29 -9.57 17.16
CA ASP A 191 5.96 -8.26 17.68
C ASP A 191 5.93 -7.24 16.53
N VAL A 192 4.74 -6.78 16.17
CA VAL A 192 4.54 -5.77 15.11
C VAL A 192 5.24 -4.46 15.47
N ASP A 193 5.23 -4.08 16.75
CA ASP A 193 5.83 -2.84 17.23
C ASP A 193 7.37 -2.87 17.13
N ALA A 194 7.94 -4.07 17.26
CA ALA A 194 9.35 -4.29 17.00
C ALA A 194 9.66 -4.27 15.50
N ALA A 195 8.77 -4.76 14.64
CA ALA A 195 9.00 -4.90 13.21
C ALA A 195 8.82 -3.60 12.41
N ILE A 196 7.84 -2.76 12.77
CA ILE A 196 7.51 -1.52 12.06
C ILE A 196 7.93 -0.32 12.91
N LYS A 197 9.02 0.34 12.50
CA LYS A 197 9.57 1.55 13.15
C LYS A 197 8.79 2.80 12.75
N PRO A 198 9.09 4.01 13.26
CA PRO A 198 8.45 5.22 12.75
C PRO A 198 8.66 5.38 11.24
N GLN A 199 7.56 5.48 10.48
CA GLN A 199 7.58 5.43 9.02
C GLN A 199 7.34 6.80 8.39
N ASN A 200 7.98 7.08 7.26
CA ASN A 200 7.62 8.15 6.34
C ASN A 200 6.58 7.64 5.36
N ILE A 201 5.61 8.48 5.01
CA ILE A 201 4.66 8.21 3.93
C ILE A 201 5.37 8.49 2.59
N VAL A 202 5.33 7.55 1.66
CA VAL A 202 6.02 7.65 0.37
C VAL A 202 5.03 7.38 -0.77
N ILE A 203 4.97 8.31 -1.72
CA ILE A 203 4.30 8.10 -3.00
C ILE A 203 5.36 8.15 -4.10
N ASN A 204 5.45 7.10 -4.91
CA ASN A 204 6.38 7.05 -6.04
C ASN A 204 5.80 6.34 -7.26
N LEU A 205 6.37 6.65 -8.42
CA LEU A 205 6.16 5.90 -9.65
C LEU A 205 7.51 5.41 -10.17
N VAL A 206 7.69 4.11 -10.29
CA VAL A 206 8.90 3.51 -10.88
C VAL A 206 8.54 2.96 -12.27
N PHE A 207 9.54 2.73 -13.12
CA PHE A 207 9.34 2.12 -14.42
C PHE A 207 10.20 0.88 -14.59
N ARG A 208 9.62 -0.18 -15.16
CA ARG A 208 10.27 -1.48 -15.34
C ARG A 208 10.80 -2.02 -14.01
N GLY A 209 12.11 -1.94 -13.79
CA GLY A 209 12.75 -2.53 -12.62
C GLY A 209 12.58 -4.04 -12.59
N ASP A 210 12.83 -4.60 -11.42
CA ASP A 210 12.86 -6.05 -11.22
C ASP A 210 11.48 -6.70 -11.38
N TRP A 211 10.40 -5.94 -11.19
CA TRP A 211 9.04 -6.47 -11.31
C TRP A 211 8.35 -6.07 -12.63
N ALA A 212 8.09 -4.79 -12.90
CA ALA A 212 7.33 -4.40 -14.10
C ALA A 212 8.06 -4.64 -15.43
N GLY A 213 9.37 -4.95 -15.39
CA GLY A 213 10.20 -5.19 -16.57
C GLY A 213 10.29 -6.64 -17.05
N ASN A 214 9.80 -7.60 -16.25
CA ASN A 214 9.90 -9.05 -16.48
C ASN A 214 8.53 -9.69 -16.66
#